data_AF-F3KHR6-F1
#
_entry.id   AF-F3KHR6-F1
#
_cell.length_a   1.000
_cell.length_b   1.000
_cell.length_c   1.000
_cell.angle_alpha   90.00
_cell.angle_beta   90.00
_cell.angle_gamma   90.00
#
_symmetry.space_group_name_H-M   'P 1'
#
loop_
_entity.id
_entity.type
_entity.pdbx_description
1 polymer ?
#
loop_
_entity_poly.entity_id
_entity_poly.type
_entity_poly.pdbx_seq_one_letter_code
_entity_poly.pdbx_strand_id
1 'polypeptide(L)' 'MVALGYAGWSPGQLEQELGDNFWILAPANEDIIFNTPFHDRLDAAVAQLGISLEQLSPDAGHA' A
#
# COMPACT_ATOMS: atom_id res chain seq x y z
N MET A 1 2.94 18.66 -3.39
CA MET A 1 3.30 17.33 -3.95
C MET A 1 3.30 17.45 -5.46
N VAL A 2 4.34 16.95 -6.14
CA VAL A 2 4.41 16.89 -7.61
C VAL A 2 4.66 15.44 -7.96
N ALA A 3 3.75 14.81 -8.71
CA ALA A 3 3.90 13.46 -9.20
C ALA A 3 4.26 13.51 -10.69
N LEU A 4 5.26 12.74 -11.09
CA LEU A 4 5.66 12.60 -12.49
C LEU A 4 5.45 11.14 -12.91
N GLY A 5 4.52 10.91 -13.83
CA GLY A 5 4.08 9.58 -14.23
C GLY A 5 2.82 9.13 -13.48
N TYR A 6 2.20 8.07 -13.99
CA TYR A 6 1.04 7.42 -13.38
C TYR A 6 1.29 5.92 -13.30
N ALA A 7 0.84 5.29 -12.22
CA ALA A 7 0.68 3.85 -12.19
C ALA A 7 -0.64 3.52 -12.92
N GLY A 8 -0.56 2.67 -13.93
CA GLY A 8 -1.72 2.19 -14.66
C GLY A 8 -1.61 0.68 -14.77
N TRP A 9 -2.70 -0.01 -14.46
CA TRP A 9 -2.80 -1.46 -14.63
C TRP A 9 -3.40 -1.79 -15.98
N SER A 10 -2.89 -2.84 -16.62
CA SER A 10 -3.56 -3.43 -17.78
C SER A 10 -4.88 -4.08 -17.33
N PRO A 11 -5.89 -4.21 -18.20
CA PRO A 11 -7.17 -4.80 -17.82
C PRO A 11 -6.98 -6.21 -17.20
N GLY A 12 -7.50 -6.41 -15.99
CA GLY A 12 -7.40 -7.67 -15.24
C GLY A 12 -6.13 -7.84 -14.41
N GLN A 13 -5.11 -7.00 -14.58
CA GLN A 13 -3.84 -7.12 -13.86
C GLN A 13 -4.00 -6.80 -12.37
N LEU A 14 -4.75 -5.75 -12.04
CA LEU A 14 -4.99 -5.36 -10.65
C LEU A 14 -5.72 -6.47 -9.89
N GLU A 15 -6.71 -7.10 -10.51
CA GLU A 15 -7.49 -8.18 -9.92
C GLU A 15 -6.65 -9.45 -9.70
N GLN A 16 -5.74 -9.76 -10.63
CA GLN A 16 -4.79 -10.87 -10.45
C GLN A 16 -3.82 -10.58 -9.30
N GLU A 17 -3.20 -9.41 -9.27
CA GLU A 17 -2.25 -9.04 -8.21
C GLU A 17 -2.92 -8.97 -6.82
N LEU A 18 -4.19 -8.54 -6.78
CA LEU A 18 -4.98 -8.54 -5.55
C LEU A 18 -5.34 -9.97 -5.11
N GLY A 19 -5.61 -10.88 -6.05
CA GLY A 19 -5.87 -12.29 -5.80
C GLY A 19 -4.66 -13.06 -5.26
N ASP A 20 -3.46 -12.70 -5.73
CA ASP A 20 -2.18 -13.25 -5.26
C ASP A 20 -1.69 -12.63 -3.92
N ASN A 21 -2.52 -11.81 -3.25
CA ASN A 21 -2.19 -11.13 -1.98
C ASN A 21 -0.92 -10.26 -2.03
N PHE A 22 -0.54 -9.75 -3.20
CA PHE A 22 0.62 -8.84 -3.34
C PHE A 22 0.36 -7.45 -2.77
N TRP A 23 -0.91 -7.06 -2.61
CA TRP A 23 -1.30 -5.71 -2.21
C TRP A 23 -2.13 -5.71 -0.93
N ILE A 24 -1.81 -4.77 -0.05
CA ILE A 24 -2.59 -4.46 1.15
C ILE A 24 -3.39 -3.20 0.86
N LEU A 25 -4.71 -3.29 0.94
CA LEU A 25 -5.59 -2.16 0.71
C LEU A 25 -5.84 -1.43 2.03
N ALA A 26 -5.42 -0.16 2.08
CA ALA A 26 -5.75 0.76 3.16
C ALA A 26 -6.72 1.84 2.66
N PRO A 27 -7.66 2.33 3.50
CA PRO A 27 -8.47 3.49 3.14
C PRO A 27 -7.60 4.72 2.90
N ALA A 28 -7.88 5.46 1.83
CA ALA A 28 -7.13 6.67 1.50
C ALA A 28 -7.28 7.72 2.62
N ASN A 29 -6.16 8.26 3.08
CA ASN A 29 -6.11 9.29 4.12
C ASN A 29 -5.25 10.47 3.65
N GLU A 30 -5.86 11.66 3.56
CA GLU A 30 -5.21 12.87 3.08
C GLU A 30 -4.04 13.32 3.97
N ASP A 31 -4.13 13.12 5.28
CA ASP A 31 -3.04 13.43 6.21
C ASP A 31 -1.81 12.53 5.96
N ILE A 32 -2.03 11.27 5.58
CA ILE A 32 -0.94 10.35 5.23
C ILE A 32 -0.33 10.74 3.87
N ILE A 33 -1.17 11.14 2.92
CA ILE A 33 -0.74 11.49 1.56
C ILE A 33 0.02 12.82 1.51
N PHE A 34 -0.43 13.83 2.28
CA PHE A 34 0.08 15.19 2.19
C PHE A 34 0.91 15.63 3.39
N ASN A 35 0.52 15.26 4.61
CA ASN A 35 1.12 15.79 5.85
C ASN A 35 2.18 14.85 6.46
N THR A 36 2.16 13.56 6.11
CA THR A 36 3.10 12.56 6.67
C THR A 36 4.39 12.48 5.84
N PRO A 37 5.58 12.48 6.49
CA PRO A 37 6.88 12.29 5.83
C PRO A 37 6.92 10.95 5.08
N PHE A 38 7.58 10.92 3.91
CA PHE A 38 7.57 9.74 3.03
C PHE A 38 7.94 8.42 3.73
N HIS A 39 8.93 8.44 4.63
CA HIS A 39 9.38 7.26 5.36
C HIS A 39 8.34 6.73 6.35
N ASP A 40 7.47 7.60 6.88
CA ASP A 40 6.43 7.25 7.84
C ASP A 40 5.10 6.90 7.18
N ARG A 41 4.92 7.18 5.88
CA ARG A 41 3.63 6.97 5.20
C ARG A 41 3.19 5.51 5.22
N LEU A 42 4.13 4.60 4.99
CA LEU A 42 3.83 3.17 4.98
C LEU A 42 3.39 2.72 6.38
N ASP A 43 4.12 3.12 7.41
CA ASP A 43 3.81 2.78 8.79
C ASP A 43 2.46 3.38 9.22
N ALA A 44 2.20 4.65 8.89
CA ALA A 44 0.94 5.32 9.16
C ALA A 44 -0.26 4.65 8.44
N ALA A 45 -0.07 4.19 7.19
CA ALA A 45 -1.11 3.51 6.43
C ALA A 45 -1.45 2.13 7.00
N VAL A 46 -0.42 1.40 7.46
CA VAL A 46 -0.58 0.07 8.08
C VAL A 46 -1.17 0.22 9.49
N ALA A 47 -0.74 1.23 10.26
CA ALA A 47 -1.34 1.59 11.55
C ALA A 47 -2.83 1.97 11.44
N GLN A 48 -3.25 2.59 10.33
CA GLN A 48 -4.66 2.90 10.06
C GLN A 48 -5.53 1.64 9.94
N LEU A 49 -4.95 0.53 9.47
CA LEU A 49 -5.59 -0.78 9.41
C LEU A 49 -5.56 -1.52 10.76
N GLY A 50 -4.90 -0.96 11.78
CA GLY A 50 -4.73 -1.58 13.09
C GLY A 50 -3.73 -2.73 13.12
N ILE A 51 -2.90 -2.84 12.07
CA ILE A 51 -1.82 -3.83 11.96
C ILE A 51 -0.47 -3.11 12.09
N SER A 52 0.58 -3.86 12.41
CA SER A 52 1.97 -3.34 12.42
C SER A 52 2.74 -3.91 11.22
N LEU A 53 3.62 -3.11 10.60
CA LEU A 53 4.49 -3.57 9.52
C LEU A 53 5.32 -4.81 9.91
N GLU A 54 5.64 -4.93 11.19
CA GLU A 54 6.36 -6.06 11.78
C GLU A 54 5.54 -7.37 11.78
N GLN A 55 4.21 -7.25 11.73
CA GLN A 55 3.28 -8.38 11.58
C GLN A 55 3.04 -8.73 10.11
N LEU A 56 3.36 -7.81 9.19
CA LEU A 56 3.42 -8.08 7.77
C LEU A 56 4.76 -8.71 7.47
N SER A 57 4.79 -10.04 7.48
CA SER A 57 5.97 -10.80 7.04
C SER A 57 6.48 -10.24 5.70
N PRO A 58 7.80 -9.97 5.55
CA PRO A 58 8.39 -9.54 4.27
C PRO A 58 8.26 -10.60 3.17
N ASP A 59 7.87 -11.81 3.55
CA ASP A 59 7.34 -12.83 2.68
C ASP A 59 5.90 -12.43 2.33
N ALA A 60 5.74 -11.61 1.28
CA ALA A 60 4.47 -11.56 0.55
C ALA A 60 4.17 -13.02 0.17
N GLY A 61 3.26 -13.63 0.92
CA GLY A 61 3.10 -15.08 0.93
C GLY A 61 2.80 -15.61 -0.46
N HIS A 62 3.78 -16.31 -1.03
CA HIS A 62 3.56 -17.48 -1.86
C HIS A 62 4.79 -18.39 -1.83
N ALA A 63 4.64 -19.53 -1.15
CA ALA A 63 5.11 -20.83 -1.61
C ALA A 63 3.87 -21.67 -1.98
#